data_AF-A0AAE1QC89-F1
#
_entry.id   AF-A0AAE1QC89-F1
#
_cell.length_a   1.000
_cell.length_b   1.000
_cell.length_c   1.000
_cell.angle_alpha   90.00
_cell.angle_beta   90.00
_cell.angle_gamma   90.00
#
_symmetry.space_group_name_H-M   'P 1'
#
loop_
_entity.id
_entity.type
_entity.pdbx_description
1 polymer ?
#
loop_
_entity_poly.entity_id
_entity_poly.type
_entity_poly.pdbx_seq_one_letter_code
_entity_poly.pdbx_strand_id
1 'polypeptide(L)'
;MKVKVIKSIRTHVAWVAPLLKALPSLKVIHLVRDPRGSILSMSFNGWLSWYNLTEGCNNFNQDLLDGKTLTVLYPDSFLSQHTTSKKTWDPYGTHRNTNTKNDEWRSIITLEELTLSEATCGGVITQLGYRLLNGSLEDIRNLSIPLFNNNAEYIN
;
A
#
# COMPACT_ATOMS: atom_id res chain seq x y z
N MET A 1 -31.89 2.19 1.59
CA MET A 1 -30.89 1.30 2.23
C MET A 1 -29.86 2.19 2.93
N LYS A 2 -29.53 1.94 4.22
CA LYS A 2 -28.59 2.79 4.99
C LYS A 2 -27.23 2.08 5.08
N VAL A 3 -26.21 2.64 4.45
CA VAL A 3 -24.83 2.13 4.49
C VAL A 3 -24.12 2.68 5.73
N LYS A 4 -23.37 1.84 6.45
CA LYS A 4 -22.47 2.26 7.53
C LYS A 4 -21.04 2.02 7.08
N VAL A 5 -20.20 3.05 7.14
CA VAL A 5 -18.79 2.98 6.76
C VAL A 5 -17.95 3.07 8.02
N ILE A 6 -16.99 2.15 8.18
CA ILE A 6 -16.04 2.14 9.28
C ILE A 6 -14.64 2.12 8.66
N LYS A 7 -13.81 3.08 9.04
CA LYS A 7 -12.39 3.09 8.70
C LYS A 7 -11.63 2.48 9.88
N SER A 8 -10.95 1.36 9.65
CA SER A 8 -9.97 0.83 10.59
C SER A 8 -8.56 1.24 10.17
N ILE A 9 -7.66 1.35 11.16
CA ILE A 9 -6.22 1.49 10.94
C ILE A 9 -5.55 0.24 11.52
N ARG A 10 -4.55 -0.30 10.82
CA ARG A 10 -3.73 -1.46 11.26
C ARG A 10 -4.52 -2.76 11.49
N THR A 11 -5.51 -3.04 10.64
CA THR A 11 -6.21 -4.33 10.66
C THR A 11 -5.50 -5.31 9.74
N HIS A 12 -5.03 -6.44 10.27
CA HIS A 12 -4.51 -7.53 9.46
C HIS A 12 -5.62 -8.18 8.63
N VAL A 13 -5.31 -8.54 7.40
CA VAL A 13 -6.28 -9.11 6.45
C VAL A 13 -6.79 -10.46 6.94
N ALA A 14 -5.93 -11.24 7.62
CA ALA A 14 -6.33 -12.50 8.27
C ALA A 14 -7.53 -12.36 9.22
N TRP A 15 -7.70 -11.21 9.88
CA TRP A 15 -8.82 -10.97 10.82
C TRP A 15 -10.13 -10.64 10.10
N VAL A 16 -10.05 -10.25 8.83
CA VAL A 16 -11.21 -9.90 8.01
C VAL A 16 -11.92 -11.14 7.48
N ALA A 17 -11.17 -12.21 7.16
CA ALA A 17 -11.71 -13.46 6.64
C ALA A 17 -12.91 -14.02 7.44
N PRO A 18 -12.85 -14.18 8.78
CA PRO A 18 -13.99 -14.66 9.55
C PRO A 18 -15.18 -13.69 9.53
N LEU A 19 -14.95 -12.38 9.42
CA LEU A 19 -16.01 -11.38 9.36
C LEU A 19 -16.77 -11.43 8.04
N LEU A 20 -16.06 -11.61 6.92
CA LEU A 20 -16.69 -11.82 5.60
C LEU A 20 -17.57 -13.08 5.60
N LYS A 21 -17.13 -14.15 6.28
CA LYS A 21 -17.93 -15.37 6.44
C LYS A 21 -19.16 -15.17 7.32
N ALA A 22 -19.03 -14.42 8.41
CA ALA A 22 -20.11 -14.22 9.39
C ALA A 22 -21.15 -13.17 8.94
N LEU A 23 -20.76 -12.21 8.10
CA LEU A 23 -21.58 -11.07 7.72
C LEU A 23 -21.70 -10.99 6.19
N PRO A 24 -22.72 -11.63 5.58
CA PRO A 24 -22.88 -11.67 4.11
C PRO A 24 -23.06 -10.30 3.44
N SER A 25 -23.46 -9.28 4.19
CA SER A 25 -23.60 -7.91 3.70
C SER A 25 -22.35 -7.05 3.90
N LEU A 26 -21.29 -7.58 4.53
CA LEU A 26 -20.05 -6.86 4.76
C LEU A 26 -19.28 -6.72 3.44
N LYS A 27 -18.88 -5.49 3.12
CA LYS A 27 -17.94 -5.21 2.04
C LYS A 27 -16.67 -4.60 2.61
N VAL A 28 -15.53 -5.02 2.10
CA VAL A 28 -14.21 -4.60 2.58
C VAL A 28 -13.41 -4.04 1.42
N ILE A 29 -12.84 -2.87 1.63
CA ILE A 29 -11.85 -2.27 0.76
C ILE A 29 -10.54 -2.28 1.51
N HIS A 30 -9.59 -3.11 1.06
CA HIS A 30 -8.26 -3.19 1.63
C HIS A 30 -7.36 -2.18 0.90
N LEU A 31 -6.97 -1.10 1.61
CA LEU A 31 -6.14 -0.02 1.07
C LEU A 31 -4.71 -0.14 1.54
N VAL A 32 -3.79 -0.25 0.59
CA VAL A 32 -2.36 -0.46 0.85
C VAL A 32 -1.52 0.72 0.35
N ARG A 33 -0.57 1.17 1.18
CA ARG A 33 0.34 2.31 0.91
C ARG A 33 1.72 1.81 0.49
N ASP A 34 2.47 2.61 -0.29
CA ASP A 34 3.91 2.39 -0.52
C ASP A 34 4.68 2.30 0.83
N PRO A 35 5.43 1.21 1.09
CA PRO A 35 6.26 1.06 2.28
C PRO A 35 7.26 2.19 2.49
N ARG A 36 7.82 2.79 1.43
CA ARG A 36 8.81 3.89 1.53
C ARG A 36 8.24 5.11 2.23
N GLY A 37 7.02 5.52 1.84
CA GLY A 37 6.32 6.61 2.50
C GLY A 37 5.87 6.29 3.93
N SER A 38 5.65 5.00 4.24
CA SER A 38 5.29 4.55 5.59
C SER A 38 6.51 4.54 6.51
N ILE A 39 7.65 4.04 6.04
CA ILE A 39 8.94 4.02 6.74
C ILE A 39 9.43 5.43 7.00
N LEU A 40 9.36 6.33 6.02
CA LEU A 40 9.68 7.75 6.21
C LEU A 40 8.83 8.37 7.33
N SER A 41 7.53 8.07 7.36
CA SER A 41 6.64 8.53 8.43
C SER A 41 7.03 7.97 9.79
N MET A 42 7.49 6.72 9.86
CA MET A 42 7.95 6.11 11.11
C MET A 42 9.28 6.71 11.57
N SER A 43 10.20 6.95 10.64
CA SER A 43 11.49 7.62 10.89
C SER A 43 11.28 8.99 11.52
N PHE A 44 10.44 9.81 10.89
CA PHE A 44 10.15 11.16 11.35
C PHE A 44 9.57 11.21 12.78
N ASN A 45 8.82 10.17 13.18
CA ASN A 45 8.27 10.06 14.53
C ASN A 45 9.18 9.32 15.53
N GLY A 46 10.41 8.94 15.12
CA GLY A 46 11.37 8.20 15.94
C GLY A 46 11.05 6.72 16.13
N TRP A 47 10.06 6.18 15.41
CA TRP A 47 9.54 4.83 15.61
C TRP A 47 10.43 3.72 15.04
N LEU A 48 11.27 4.05 14.06
CA LEU A 48 12.19 3.06 13.48
C LEU A 48 13.19 2.48 14.49
N SER A 49 13.51 3.22 15.55
CA SER A 49 14.44 2.78 16.59
C SER A 49 13.97 1.55 17.38
N TRP A 50 12.66 1.37 17.54
CA TRP A 50 12.06 0.29 18.32
C TRP A 50 11.21 -0.68 17.47
N TYR A 51 11.09 -0.42 16.17
CA TYR A 51 10.30 -1.23 15.26
C TYR A 51 11.18 -2.21 14.49
N ASN A 52 10.80 -3.50 14.51
CA ASN A 52 11.43 -4.49 13.66
C ASN A 52 10.95 -4.33 12.22
N LEU A 53 11.74 -3.65 11.39
CA LEU A 53 11.37 -3.35 10.01
C LEU A 53 11.19 -4.63 9.18
N THR A 54 12.04 -5.63 9.39
CA THR A 54 11.97 -6.91 8.66
C THR A 54 10.66 -7.65 8.97
N GLU A 55 10.31 -7.77 10.24
CA GLU A 55 9.03 -8.35 10.66
C GLU A 55 7.85 -7.53 10.12
N GLY A 56 7.94 -6.20 10.17
CA GLY A 56 6.95 -5.31 9.59
C GLY A 56 6.71 -5.55 8.10
N CYS A 57 7.78 -5.65 7.31
CA CYS A 57 7.71 -5.94 5.88
C CYS A 57 7.15 -7.35 5.62
N ASN A 58 7.49 -8.35 6.44
CA ASN A 58 6.96 -9.70 6.33
C ASN A 58 5.45 -9.75 6.59
N ASN A 59 4.98 -9.08 7.65
CA ASN A 59 3.56 -8.98 7.97
C ASN A 59 2.80 -8.28 6.85
N PHE A 60 3.39 -7.22 6.28
CA PHE A 60 2.81 -6.52 5.14
C PHE A 60 2.72 -7.42 3.91
N ASN A 61 3.76 -8.20 3.63
CA ASN A 61 3.75 -9.16 2.53
C ASN A 61 2.66 -10.21 2.73
N GLN A 62 2.50 -10.71 3.96
CA GLN A 62 1.44 -11.66 4.30
C GLN A 62 0.05 -11.03 4.10
N ASP A 63 -0.18 -9.79 4.56
CA ASP A 63 -1.44 -9.08 4.33
C ASP A 63 -1.74 -8.89 2.83
N LEU A 64 -0.71 -8.68 1.99
CA LEU A 64 -0.88 -8.64 0.54
C LEU A 64 -1.26 -9.99 -0.05
N LEU A 65 -0.65 -11.09 0.41
CA LEU A 65 -0.97 -12.43 -0.04
C LEU A 65 -2.39 -12.84 0.40
N ASP A 66 -2.72 -12.61 1.66
CA ASP A 66 -4.06 -12.84 2.21
C ASP A 66 -5.09 -12.00 1.46
N GLY A 67 -4.76 -10.74 1.14
CA GLY A 67 -5.62 -9.87 0.34
C GLY A 67 -5.91 -10.44 -1.03
N LYS A 68 -4.89 -10.94 -1.74
CA LYS A 68 -5.06 -11.63 -3.03
C LYS A 68 -5.95 -12.87 -2.88
N THR A 69 -5.73 -13.65 -1.83
CA THR A 69 -6.56 -14.83 -1.54
C THR A 69 -8.02 -14.44 -1.29
N LEU A 70 -8.28 -13.40 -0.48
CA LEU A 70 -9.64 -12.96 -0.18
C LEU A 70 -10.35 -12.34 -1.39
N THR A 71 -9.63 -11.65 -2.28
CA THR A 71 -10.22 -11.19 -3.56
C THR A 71 -10.75 -12.36 -4.39
N VAL A 72 -10.04 -13.49 -4.42
CA VAL A 72 -10.47 -14.71 -5.14
C VAL A 72 -11.63 -15.40 -4.43
N LEU A 73 -11.59 -15.49 -3.09
CA LEU A 73 -12.61 -16.19 -2.31
C LEU A 73 -13.92 -15.39 -2.18
N TYR A 74 -13.83 -14.06 -2.20
CA TYR A 74 -14.95 -13.15 -1.95
C TYR A 74 -14.99 -11.98 -2.97
N PRO A 75 -15.07 -12.25 -4.28
CA PRO A 75 -14.92 -11.23 -5.33
C PRO A 75 -15.92 -10.06 -5.21
N ASP A 76 -17.15 -10.31 -4.75
CA ASP A 76 -18.18 -9.28 -4.59
C ASP A 76 -18.10 -8.49 -3.26
N SER A 77 -17.29 -8.98 -2.31
CA SER A 77 -17.26 -8.51 -0.92
C SER A 77 -15.89 -8.04 -0.46
N PHE A 78 -14.81 -8.41 -1.16
CA PHE A 78 -13.45 -7.99 -0.83
C PHE A 78 -12.76 -7.42 -2.06
N LEU A 79 -12.35 -6.16 -1.95
CA LEU A 79 -11.63 -5.45 -3.00
C LEU A 79 -10.29 -4.98 -2.44
N SER A 80 -9.20 -5.55 -2.95
CA SER A 80 -7.85 -5.10 -2.60
C SER A 80 -7.39 -4.03 -3.57
N GLN A 81 -7.18 -2.81 -3.08
CA GLN A 81 -6.66 -1.70 -3.87
C GLN A 81 -5.39 -1.13 -3.25
N HIS A 82 -4.52 -0.65 -4.12
CA HIS A 82 -3.42 0.22 -3.73
C HIS A 82 -3.71 1.61 -4.29
N THR A 83 -3.25 2.64 -3.58
CA THR A 83 -3.48 4.03 -4.01
C THR A 83 -2.76 4.30 -5.33
N THR A 84 -3.49 4.36 -6.44
CA THR A 84 -2.99 4.81 -7.74
C THR A 84 -3.67 6.11 -8.15
N SER A 85 -3.01 6.88 -9.02
CA SER A 85 -3.49 8.18 -9.49
C SER A 85 -4.49 8.09 -10.66
N LYS A 86 -5.03 6.91 -10.99
CA LYS A 86 -5.94 6.78 -12.15
C LYS A 86 -7.32 7.37 -11.84
N LYS A 87 -7.76 8.21 -12.78
CA LYS A 87 -8.96 9.06 -12.72
C LYS A 87 -10.16 8.33 -13.32
N THR A 88 -10.98 7.70 -12.50
CA THR A 88 -12.37 7.34 -12.85
C THR A 88 -13.28 7.95 -11.79
N TRP A 89 -14.30 8.70 -12.23
CA TRP A 89 -15.26 9.33 -11.33
C TRP A 89 -16.23 8.26 -10.83
N ASP A 90 -16.18 7.97 -9.53
CA ASP A 90 -17.10 7.06 -8.84
C ASP A 90 -17.49 7.70 -7.48
N PRO A 91 -18.79 7.86 -7.17
CA PRO A 91 -19.25 8.35 -5.86
C PRO A 91 -18.85 7.46 -4.66
N TYR A 92 -18.44 6.21 -4.90
CA TYR A 92 -17.81 5.33 -3.91
C TYR A 92 -16.31 5.15 -4.15
N GLY A 93 -15.74 5.91 -5.09
CA GLY A 93 -14.33 5.89 -5.41
C GLY A 93 -13.51 6.30 -4.19
N THR A 94 -12.51 5.50 -3.87
CA THR A 94 -11.46 5.84 -2.88
C THR A 94 -10.45 6.86 -3.43
N HIS A 95 -10.75 7.43 -4.61
CA HIS A 95 -9.94 8.42 -5.28
C HIS A 95 -9.89 9.72 -4.46
N ARG A 96 -8.73 9.99 -3.87
CA ARG A 96 -8.40 11.29 -3.32
C ARG A 96 -8.02 12.20 -4.49
N ASN A 97 -8.65 13.37 -4.64
CA ASN A 97 -8.15 14.39 -5.55
C ASN A 97 -6.80 14.89 -5.02
N THR A 98 -5.73 14.22 -5.42
CA THR A 98 -4.36 14.57 -5.08
C THR A 98 -3.67 15.05 -6.34
N ASN A 99 -3.86 16.34 -6.67
CA ASN A 99 -2.84 17.10 -7.43
C ASN A 99 -1.47 17.08 -6.73
N THR A 100 -1.40 16.46 -5.56
CA THR A 100 -0.25 16.33 -4.71
C THR A 100 -0.19 14.92 -4.11
N LYS A 101 0.74 14.10 -4.64
CA LYS A 101 1.80 13.48 -3.84
C LYS A 101 1.65 12.01 -3.32
N ASN A 102 1.37 11.02 -4.18
CA ASN A 102 1.78 9.62 -3.88
C ASN A 102 3.32 9.50 -3.79
N ASP A 103 3.99 10.36 -4.54
CA ASP A 103 5.42 10.43 -4.76
C ASP A 103 6.07 11.45 -3.81
N GLU A 104 5.33 12.01 -2.83
CA GLU A 104 5.81 13.05 -1.92
C GLU A 104 7.10 12.71 -1.21
N TRP A 105 7.15 11.46 -0.77
CA TRP A 105 8.25 10.94 0.01
C TRP A 105 9.54 11.04 -0.81
N ARG A 106 9.47 11.09 -2.15
CA ARG A 106 10.63 11.31 -3.01
C ARG A 106 11.28 12.67 -2.85
N SER A 107 10.67 13.71 -2.29
CA SER A 107 11.41 14.96 -2.04
C SER A 107 12.07 15.00 -0.66
N ILE A 108 11.68 14.10 0.24
CA ILE A 108 12.01 14.16 1.67
C ILE A 108 12.93 13.01 2.09
N ILE A 109 12.68 11.80 1.60
CA ILE A 109 13.39 10.58 2.01
C ILE A 109 14.90 10.74 1.79
N THR A 110 15.70 10.28 2.75
CA THR A 110 17.15 10.23 2.62
C THR A 110 17.58 9.00 1.82
N LEU A 111 18.83 9.01 1.34
CA LEU A 111 19.40 7.86 0.64
C LEU A 111 19.48 6.63 1.56
N GLU A 112 19.83 6.83 2.82
CA GLU A 112 19.90 5.77 3.81
C GLU A 112 18.52 5.13 4.04
N GLU A 113 17.49 5.95 4.27
CA GLU A 113 16.11 5.48 4.46
C GLU A 113 15.57 4.76 3.22
N LEU A 114 15.86 5.27 2.02
CA LEU A 114 15.50 4.57 0.79
C LEU A 114 16.18 3.21 0.74
N THR A 115 17.49 3.17 0.91
CA THR A 115 18.27 1.93 0.79
C THR A 115 17.79 0.89 1.80
N LEU A 116 17.57 1.32 3.05
CA LEU A 116 17.01 0.47 4.10
C LEU A 116 15.62 -0.07 3.72
N SER A 117 14.74 0.81 3.22
CA SER A 117 13.39 0.43 2.84
C SER A 117 13.35 -0.53 1.65
N GLU A 118 14.16 -0.30 0.61
CA GLU A 118 14.17 -1.13 -0.59
C GLU A 118 14.89 -2.46 -0.33
N ALA A 119 15.93 -2.47 0.50
CA ALA A 119 16.58 -3.71 0.93
C ALA A 119 15.64 -4.60 1.76
N THR A 120 14.83 -3.99 2.65
CA THR A 120 14.00 -4.77 3.59
C THR A 120 12.61 -5.10 3.02
N CYS A 121 11.98 -4.13 2.36
CA CYS A 121 10.62 -4.20 1.83
C CYS A 121 10.57 -4.35 0.30
N GLY A 122 11.70 -4.62 -0.38
CA GLY A 122 11.77 -4.66 -1.85
C GLY A 122 10.77 -5.63 -2.50
N GLY A 123 10.55 -6.80 -1.90
CA GLY A 123 9.53 -7.76 -2.37
C GLY A 123 8.12 -7.19 -2.30
N VAL A 124 7.77 -6.50 -1.21
CA VAL A 124 6.47 -5.83 -1.04
C VAL A 124 6.30 -4.69 -2.04
N ILE A 125 7.33 -3.87 -2.22
CA ILE A 125 7.31 -2.71 -3.13
C ILE A 125 7.06 -3.20 -4.57
N THR A 126 7.79 -4.23 -5.00
CA THR A 126 7.62 -4.81 -6.34
C THR A 126 6.28 -5.53 -6.51
N GLN A 127 5.79 -6.23 -5.49
CA GLN A 127 4.46 -6.87 -5.50
C GLN A 127 3.31 -5.87 -5.62
N LEU A 128 3.48 -4.67 -5.08
CA LEU A 128 2.56 -3.54 -5.26
C LEU A 128 2.68 -2.86 -6.63
N GLY A 129 3.58 -3.32 -7.50
CA GLY A 129 3.80 -2.76 -8.83
C GLY A 129 4.71 -1.52 -8.84
N TYR A 130 5.30 -1.15 -7.70
CA TYR A 130 6.23 -0.03 -7.65
C TYR A 130 7.63 -0.43 -8.16
N ARG A 131 8.32 0.55 -8.74
CA ARG A 131 9.71 0.47 -9.16
C ARG A 131 10.64 0.72 -7.97
N LEU A 132 11.69 -0.10 -7.86
CA LEU A 132 12.84 0.15 -6.99
C LEU A 132 13.76 1.21 -7.62
N LEU A 133 14.22 2.17 -6.82
CA LEU A 133 15.05 3.30 -7.25
C LEU A 133 16.54 3.09 -6.94
N ASN A 134 16.89 1.97 -6.31
CA ASN A 134 18.25 1.43 -6.15
C ASN A 134 19.27 2.44 -5.56
N GLY A 135 18.82 3.32 -4.67
CA GLY A 135 19.73 4.21 -3.94
C GLY A 135 20.33 5.36 -4.77
N SER A 136 19.69 5.81 -5.85
CA SER A 136 20.13 7.01 -6.57
C SER A 136 19.33 8.24 -6.14
N LEU A 137 19.98 9.22 -5.48
CA LEU A 137 19.30 10.46 -5.08
C LEU A 137 18.73 11.23 -6.28
N GLU A 138 19.44 11.21 -7.41
CA GLU A 138 18.99 11.85 -8.65
C GLU A 138 17.71 11.19 -9.15
N ASP A 139 17.64 9.85 -9.15
CA ASP A 139 16.46 9.12 -9.61
C ASP A 139 15.27 9.30 -8.67
N ILE A 140 15.53 9.39 -7.36
CA ILE A 140 14.50 9.68 -6.37
C ILE A 140 13.88 11.05 -6.66
N ARG A 141 14.69 12.11 -6.79
CA ARG A 141 14.21 13.47 -7.00
C ARG A 141 13.63 13.69 -8.41
N ASN A 142 13.96 12.83 -9.37
CA ASN A 142 13.45 12.91 -10.73
C ASN A 142 12.01 12.36 -10.85
N LEU A 143 11.02 13.26 -10.78
CA LEU A 143 9.60 12.93 -10.93
C LEU A 143 9.20 12.51 -12.35
N SER A 144 10.08 12.66 -13.35
CA SER A 144 9.85 12.12 -14.70
C SER A 144 10.07 10.60 -14.75
N ILE A 145 10.73 10.02 -13.74
CA ILE A 145 10.87 8.56 -13.62
C ILE A 145 9.58 8.01 -13.00
N PRO A 146 8.80 7.19 -13.73
CA PRO A 146 7.54 6.65 -13.21
C PRO A 146 7.79 5.76 -11.99
N LEU A 147 6.93 5.91 -10.97
CA LEU A 147 6.97 5.06 -9.77
C LEU A 147 6.43 3.66 -9.98
N PHE A 148 5.63 3.43 -11.00
CA PHE A 148 5.01 2.13 -11.29
C PHE A 148 5.72 1.47 -12.47
N ASN A 149 5.86 0.15 -12.41
CA ASN A 149 6.34 -0.61 -13.56
C ASN A 149 5.21 -0.69 -14.60
N ASN A 150 5.49 -0.33 -15.85
CA ASN A 150 4.52 -0.32 -16.96
C ASN A 150 3.93 -1.72 -17.28
N ASN A 151 4.49 -2.78 -16.69
CA ASN A 151 4.12 -4.17 -16.89
C ASN A 151 3.47 -4.80 -15.64
N ALA A 152 3.20 -4.04 -14.59
CA ALA A 152 2.41 -4.55 -13.48
C ALA A 152 0.98 -4.70 -14.00
N GLU A 153 0.61 -5.93 -14.38
CA GLU A 153 -0.76 -6.30 -14.65
C GLU A 153 -1.60 -5.86 -13.46
N TYR A 154 -2.45 -4.86 -13.71
CA TYR A 154 -3.51 -4.50 -12.79
C TYR A 154 -4.45 -5.71 -12.78
N ILE A 155 -4.28 -6.58 -11.80
CA ILE A 155 -5.27 -7.62 -11.52
C ILE A 155 -6.49 -6.87 -10.99
N ASN A 156 -7.39 -6.54 -11.92
CA ASN A 156 -8.76 -6.13 -11.62
C ASN A 156 -9.50 -7.30 -10.98
#